data_AF-A0A936GZS6-F1
#
_entry.id   AF-A0A936GZS6-F1
#
_cell.length_a   1.000
_cell.length_b   1.000
_cell.length_c   1.000
_cell.angle_alpha   90.00
_cell.angle_beta   90.00
_cell.angle_gamma   90.00
#
_symmetry.space_group_name_H-M   'P 1'
#
loop_
_entity.id
_entity.type
_entity.pdbx_description
1 polymer ?
#
loop_
_entity_poly.entity_id
_entity_poly.type
_entity_poly.pdbx_seq_one_letter_code
_entity_poly.pdbx_strand_id
1 'polypeptide(L)'
;MPSSFKKNPRNTVRRLPSRGAYDRETIYSILDAAFLCHVGFSVDGQPFVIPTAYGREGDKLFFHGSVKSRMMLELSAQIPVCITVTLMDGLVLARSAFHHSMNYRSAVLFGQAREILDLEEKNRALFCISEQILPGRWAEVRGPNPNELAATSVMEITIEEASAKIRTGGPKDDQEDYALPIWAGVLPVQPIYQVPETDPLMKENLDVSPSVLEALARQDHP
;
A
#
# COMPACT_ATOMS: atom_id res chain seq x y z
N MET A 1 4.33 -0.32 -22.65
CA MET A 1 3.50 -1.26 -21.86
C MET A 1 2.04 -1.07 -22.24
N PRO A 2 1.19 -2.11 -22.19
CA PRO A 2 -0.26 -1.95 -22.35
C PRO A 2 -0.83 -1.01 -21.27
N SER A 3 -1.91 -0.28 -21.56
CA SER A 3 -2.56 0.58 -20.56
C SER A 3 -3.26 -0.20 -19.44
N SER A 4 -3.53 -1.50 -19.62
CA SER A 4 -4.23 -2.34 -18.66
C SER A 4 -3.60 -3.73 -18.50
N PHE A 5 -3.85 -4.35 -17.34
CA PHE A 5 -3.52 -5.75 -17.09
C PHE A 5 -4.55 -6.67 -17.76
N LYS A 6 -4.07 -7.75 -18.37
CA LYS A 6 -4.95 -8.74 -18.99
C LYS A 6 -5.74 -9.46 -17.88
N LYS A 7 -7.04 -9.59 -18.09
CA LYS A 7 -7.91 -10.35 -17.19
C LYS A 7 -7.69 -11.86 -17.37
N ASN A 8 -7.65 -12.56 -16.26
CA ASN A 8 -7.58 -14.02 -16.19
C ASN A 8 -8.35 -14.53 -14.96
N PRO A 9 -8.46 -15.85 -14.72
CA PRO A 9 -9.20 -16.39 -13.57
C PRO A 9 -8.69 -15.94 -12.19
N ARG A 10 -7.40 -15.60 -12.05
CA ARG A 10 -6.73 -15.21 -10.79
C ARG A 10 -7.04 -13.77 -10.40
N ASN A 11 -7.01 -12.82 -11.34
CA ASN A 11 -7.25 -11.39 -11.05
C ASN A 11 -8.69 -10.91 -11.33
N THR A 12 -9.55 -11.72 -11.94
CA THR A 12 -10.91 -11.27 -12.28
C THR A 12 -11.80 -11.10 -11.04
N VAL A 13 -12.22 -9.86 -10.76
CA VAL A 13 -13.24 -9.54 -9.75
C VAL A 13 -14.60 -10.13 -10.15
N ARG A 14 -15.11 -11.07 -9.36
CA ARG A 14 -16.38 -11.78 -9.64
C ARG A 14 -17.62 -11.17 -8.97
N ARG A 15 -17.50 -10.79 -7.69
CA ARG A 15 -18.62 -10.18 -6.94
C ARG A 15 -18.61 -8.66 -7.12
N LEU A 16 -19.71 -8.11 -7.63
CA LEU A 16 -19.86 -6.69 -7.99
C LEU A 16 -18.78 -6.26 -9.00
N PRO A 17 -18.73 -6.88 -10.19
CA PRO A 17 -17.65 -6.70 -11.16
C PRO A 17 -17.57 -5.27 -11.72
N SER A 18 -18.65 -4.50 -11.67
CA SER A 18 -18.67 -3.08 -12.04
C SER A 18 -17.78 -2.20 -11.15
N ARG A 19 -17.34 -2.72 -9.99
CA ARG A 19 -16.35 -2.06 -9.12
C ARG A 19 -14.90 -2.41 -9.47
N GLY A 20 -14.68 -3.35 -10.38
CA GLY A 20 -13.36 -3.82 -10.76
C GLY A 20 -12.71 -2.92 -11.79
N ALA A 21 -11.45 -2.54 -11.58
CA ALA A 21 -10.62 -1.81 -12.52
C ALA A 21 -9.33 -2.59 -12.81
N TYR A 22 -8.77 -2.44 -14.01
CA TYR A 22 -7.61 -3.23 -14.48
C TYR A 22 -6.59 -2.36 -15.24
N ASP A 23 -6.89 -1.10 -15.49
CA ASP A 23 -5.96 -0.13 -16.04
C ASP A 23 -4.87 0.22 -15.03
N ARG A 24 -3.66 0.44 -15.55
CA ARG A 24 -2.48 0.76 -14.76
C ARG A 24 -2.63 2.08 -14.04
N GLU A 25 -3.29 3.07 -14.63
CA GLU A 25 -3.52 4.39 -14.04
C GLU A 25 -4.27 4.27 -12.70
N THR A 26 -5.42 3.59 -12.70
CA THR A 26 -6.21 3.35 -11.49
C THR A 26 -5.45 2.51 -10.46
N ILE A 27 -4.76 1.45 -10.89
CA ILE A 27 -4.02 0.59 -9.95
C ILE A 27 -2.84 1.35 -9.35
N TYR A 28 -2.05 2.04 -10.16
CA TYR A 28 -0.86 2.75 -9.71
C TYR A 28 -1.19 3.94 -8.83
N SER A 29 -2.26 4.69 -9.12
CA SER A 29 -2.71 5.76 -8.21
C SER A 29 -3.06 5.24 -6.80
N ILE A 30 -3.60 4.02 -6.68
CA ILE A 30 -3.83 3.39 -5.37
C ILE A 30 -2.50 3.04 -4.69
N LEU A 31 -1.55 2.49 -5.46
CA LEU A 31 -0.23 2.15 -4.94
C LEU A 31 0.59 3.39 -4.56
N ASP A 32 0.43 4.50 -5.26
CA ASP A 32 1.18 5.72 -5.02
C ASP A 32 0.62 6.51 -3.83
N ALA A 33 -0.66 6.33 -3.53
CA ALA A 33 -1.32 6.95 -2.38
C ALA A 33 -1.08 6.22 -1.05
N ALA A 34 -0.30 5.14 -1.05
CA ALA A 34 0.00 4.36 0.15
C ALA A 34 1.48 3.94 0.18
N PHE A 35 2.00 3.70 1.38
CA PHE A 35 3.33 3.14 1.58
C PHE A 35 3.30 1.83 2.38
N LEU A 36 2.12 1.38 2.82
CA LEU A 36 1.90 0.14 3.57
C LEU A 36 1.16 -0.88 2.69
N CYS A 37 1.70 -2.09 2.60
CA CYS A 37 1.05 -3.22 1.93
C CYS A 37 1.00 -4.46 2.83
N HIS A 38 0.25 -5.46 2.38
CA HIS A 38 0.19 -6.78 2.99
C HIS A 38 0.68 -7.81 1.97
N VAL A 39 1.76 -8.51 2.30
CA VAL A 39 2.36 -9.52 1.43
C VAL A 39 1.88 -10.90 1.87
N GLY A 40 1.07 -11.52 1.01
CA GLY A 40 0.55 -12.87 1.15
C GLY A 40 1.41 -13.89 0.40
N PHE A 41 1.83 -14.95 1.09
CA PHE A 41 2.60 -16.06 0.52
C PHE A 41 2.30 -17.36 1.28
N SER A 42 2.74 -18.50 0.74
CA SER A 42 2.52 -19.81 1.37
C SER A 42 3.82 -20.58 1.50
N VAL A 43 4.03 -21.21 2.66
CA VAL A 43 5.15 -22.11 2.95
C VAL A 43 4.55 -23.42 3.42
N ASP A 44 4.91 -24.54 2.79
CA ASP A 44 4.38 -25.87 3.14
C ASP A 44 2.85 -25.93 3.27
N GLY A 45 2.14 -25.20 2.40
CA GLY A 45 0.67 -25.10 2.41
C GLY A 45 0.07 -24.17 3.49
N GLN A 46 0.88 -23.61 4.39
CA GLN A 46 0.44 -22.61 5.36
C GLN A 46 0.50 -21.20 4.76
N PRO A 47 -0.64 -20.48 4.65
CA PRO A 47 -0.63 -19.08 4.23
C PRO A 47 -0.12 -18.15 5.34
N PHE A 48 0.66 -17.15 4.93
CA PHE A 48 1.11 -16.04 5.75
C PHE A 48 0.71 -14.72 5.09
N VAL A 49 0.42 -13.71 5.92
CA VAL A 49 0.18 -12.34 5.47
C VAL A 49 0.97 -11.41 6.37
N ILE A 50 1.96 -10.72 5.80
CA ILE A 50 2.88 -9.87 6.56
C ILE A 50 2.69 -8.41 6.14
N PRO A 51 2.35 -7.49 7.06
CA PRO A 51 2.33 -6.07 6.77
C PRO A 51 3.76 -5.54 6.64
N THR A 52 4.04 -4.74 5.61
CA THR A 52 5.35 -4.10 5.43
C THR A 52 5.23 -2.82 4.62
N ALA A 53 6.22 -1.94 4.76
CA ALA A 53 6.35 -0.77 3.89
C ALA A 53 6.89 -1.17 2.51
N TYR A 54 6.51 -0.43 1.47
CA TYR A 54 7.00 -0.66 0.12
C TYR A 54 7.30 0.65 -0.61
N GLY A 55 8.02 0.55 -1.73
CA GLY A 55 8.17 1.60 -2.74
C GLY A 55 7.79 1.07 -4.12
N ARG A 56 7.26 1.93 -5.01
CA ARG A 56 6.93 1.57 -6.40
C ARG A 56 7.81 2.33 -7.39
N GLU A 57 8.35 1.60 -8.36
CA GLU A 57 9.02 2.20 -9.52
C GLU A 57 8.54 1.51 -10.80
N GLY A 58 7.77 2.23 -11.61
CA GLY A 58 7.14 1.64 -12.80
C GLY A 58 6.26 0.43 -12.43
N ASP A 59 6.51 -0.72 -13.06
CA ASP A 59 5.77 -1.97 -12.84
C ASP A 59 6.40 -2.82 -11.70
N LYS A 60 7.31 -2.25 -10.91
CA LYS A 60 8.02 -2.94 -9.82
C LYS A 60 7.63 -2.42 -8.45
N LEU A 61 7.57 -3.32 -7.48
CA LEU A 61 7.46 -3.01 -6.06
C LEU A 61 8.70 -3.49 -5.32
N PHE A 62 9.14 -2.70 -4.36
CA PHE A 62 10.27 -3.01 -3.49
C PHE A 62 9.84 -3.00 -2.03
N PHE A 63 10.36 -3.94 -1.25
CA PHE A 63 10.24 -3.93 0.21
C PHE A 63 11.50 -4.57 0.79
N HIS A 64 11.80 -4.24 2.04
CA HIS A 64 13.02 -4.69 2.70
C HIS A 64 12.72 -5.31 4.06
N GLY A 65 13.70 -5.99 4.61
CA GLY A 65 13.63 -6.55 5.95
C GLY A 65 14.95 -7.17 6.37
N SER A 66 15.00 -7.72 7.58
CA SER A 66 16.18 -8.46 8.03
C SER A 66 16.41 -9.68 7.12
N VAL A 67 17.68 -9.92 6.79
CA VAL A 67 18.14 -11.15 6.10
C VAL A 67 17.74 -12.43 6.83
N LYS A 68 17.42 -12.36 8.13
CA LYS A 68 16.99 -13.51 8.95
C LYS A 68 15.48 -13.69 9.00
N SER A 69 14.70 -12.78 8.43
CA SER A 69 13.24 -12.87 8.52
C SER A 69 12.71 -13.98 7.60
N ARG A 70 11.71 -14.71 8.08
CA ARG A 70 11.06 -15.78 7.30
C ARG A 70 10.59 -15.26 5.94
N MET A 71 9.93 -14.11 5.90
CA MET A 71 9.45 -13.55 4.63
C MET A 71 10.61 -13.37 3.64
N MET A 72 11.76 -12.82 4.05
CA MET A 72 12.88 -12.64 3.13
C MET A 72 13.47 -13.98 2.67
N LEU A 73 13.63 -14.94 3.59
CA LEU A 73 14.18 -16.25 3.27
C LEU A 73 13.30 -17.05 2.31
N GLU A 74 11.98 -17.01 2.47
CA GLU A 74 11.04 -17.76 1.63
C GLU A 74 10.85 -17.09 0.26
N LEU A 75 10.82 -15.76 0.23
CA LEU A 75 10.62 -15.01 -1.01
C LEU A 75 11.85 -15.00 -1.92
N SER A 76 13.06 -15.20 -1.39
CA SER A 76 14.27 -15.33 -2.20
C SER A 76 14.25 -16.59 -3.10
N ALA A 77 13.45 -17.60 -2.75
CA ALA A 77 13.19 -18.78 -3.56
C ALA A 77 12.20 -18.53 -4.72
N GLN A 78 11.81 -17.27 -4.97
CA GLN A 78 10.92 -16.85 -6.05
C GLN A 78 9.54 -17.51 -6.02
N ILE A 79 9.01 -17.76 -4.81
CA ILE A 79 7.67 -18.31 -4.67
C ILE A 79 6.60 -17.29 -5.12
N PRO A 80 5.41 -17.75 -5.55
CA PRO A 80 4.30 -16.86 -5.88
C PRO A 80 3.84 -16.03 -4.68
N VAL A 81 3.57 -14.75 -4.93
CA VAL A 81 3.11 -13.79 -3.92
C VAL A 81 1.85 -13.06 -4.36
N CYS A 82 1.06 -12.67 -3.37
CA CYS A 82 -0.10 -11.79 -3.51
C CYS A 82 0.11 -10.55 -2.65
N ILE A 83 0.19 -9.37 -3.24
CA ILE A 83 0.32 -8.11 -2.51
C ILE A 83 -1.02 -7.39 -2.51
N THR A 84 -1.45 -6.94 -1.33
CA THR A 84 -2.68 -6.15 -1.18
C THR A 84 -2.37 -4.78 -0.59
N VAL A 85 -2.91 -3.74 -1.22
CA VAL A 85 -2.94 -2.36 -0.72
C VAL A 85 -4.39 -1.93 -0.64
N THR A 86 -4.80 -1.33 0.49
CA THR A 86 -6.17 -0.90 0.74
C THR A 86 -6.18 0.48 1.38
N LEU A 87 -6.99 1.38 0.84
CA LEU A 87 -7.32 2.69 1.37
C LEU A 87 -8.80 2.70 1.76
N MET A 88 -9.07 3.03 3.02
CA MET A 88 -10.44 3.18 3.54
C MET A 88 -10.85 4.65 3.41
N ASP A 89 -11.91 4.91 2.66
CA ASP A 89 -12.36 6.27 2.35
C ASP A 89 -13.65 6.65 3.11
N GLY A 90 -14.36 5.68 3.71
CA GLY A 90 -15.48 5.98 4.60
C GLY A 90 -16.36 4.79 4.95
N LEU A 91 -17.13 4.91 6.03
CA LEU A 91 -18.15 3.94 6.43
C LEU A 91 -19.48 4.31 5.78
N VAL A 92 -20.16 3.34 5.18
CA VAL A 92 -21.50 3.55 4.60
C VAL A 92 -22.55 2.95 5.50
N LEU A 93 -23.35 3.85 6.08
CA LEU A 93 -24.30 3.58 7.13
C LEU A 93 -25.71 3.64 6.51
N ALA A 94 -26.28 2.48 6.24
CA ALA A 94 -27.61 2.30 5.67
C ALA A 94 -28.67 2.21 6.78
N ARG A 95 -29.95 2.17 6.43
CA ARG A 95 -31.05 2.04 7.38
C ARG A 95 -31.22 0.61 7.87
N SER A 96 -30.91 -0.36 7.00
CA SER A 96 -30.79 -1.76 7.35
C SER A 96 -29.32 -2.16 7.58
N ALA A 97 -29.07 -2.92 8.64
CA ALA A 97 -27.72 -3.41 8.95
C ALA A 97 -27.12 -4.24 7.80
N PHE A 98 -27.95 -4.89 7.00
CA PHE A 98 -27.53 -5.69 5.85
C PHE A 98 -26.91 -4.84 4.73
N HIS A 99 -27.36 -3.59 4.58
CA HIS A 99 -26.89 -2.66 3.55
C HIS A 99 -25.70 -1.80 4.00
N HIS A 100 -25.20 -1.98 5.22
CA HIS A 100 -23.94 -1.38 5.66
C HIS A 100 -22.77 -1.78 4.77
N SER A 101 -21.86 -0.85 4.55
CA SER A 101 -20.69 -1.07 3.72
C SER A 101 -19.56 -0.09 4.03
N MET A 102 -18.58 0.00 3.15
CA MET A 102 -17.45 0.93 3.22
C MET A 102 -17.14 1.49 1.84
N ASN A 103 -16.77 2.76 1.74
CA ASN A 103 -16.09 3.32 0.58
C ASN A 103 -14.60 3.01 0.71
N TYR A 104 -13.99 2.52 -0.36
CA TYR A 104 -12.60 2.06 -0.35
C TYR A 104 -12.03 2.01 -1.76
N ARG A 105 -10.70 2.01 -1.81
CA ARG A 105 -9.91 1.65 -2.99
C ARG A 105 -8.93 0.56 -2.59
N SER A 106 -8.88 -0.54 -3.33
CA SER A 106 -7.93 -1.61 -3.06
C SER A 106 -7.29 -2.11 -4.35
N ALA A 107 -6.01 -2.44 -4.30
CA ALA A 107 -5.29 -3.13 -5.37
C ALA A 107 -4.79 -4.49 -4.87
N VAL A 108 -5.00 -5.52 -5.67
CA VAL A 108 -4.47 -6.88 -5.47
C VAL A 108 -3.57 -7.20 -6.64
N LEU A 109 -2.32 -7.54 -6.33
CA LEU A 109 -1.22 -7.72 -7.28
C LEU A 109 -0.64 -9.12 -7.12
N PHE A 110 -0.23 -9.72 -8.22
CA PHE A 110 0.42 -11.02 -8.24
C PHE A 110 1.74 -10.93 -8.98
N GLY A 111 2.71 -11.70 -8.51
CA GLY A 111 4.01 -11.87 -9.13
C GLY A 111 4.86 -12.86 -8.35
N GLN A 112 6.16 -12.81 -8.58
CA GLN A 112 7.18 -13.53 -7.83
C GLN A 112 8.23 -12.53 -7.35
N ALA A 113 8.68 -12.71 -6.11
CA ALA A 113 9.73 -11.87 -5.55
C ALA A 113 11.11 -12.36 -6.00
N ARG A 114 12.04 -11.43 -6.20
CA ARG A 114 13.47 -11.70 -6.41
C ARG A 114 14.26 -10.88 -5.41
N GLU A 115 15.27 -11.51 -4.79
CA GLU A 115 16.22 -10.76 -3.97
C GLU A 115 17.17 -9.92 -4.84
N ILE A 116 17.36 -8.67 -4.44
CA ILE A 116 18.30 -7.75 -5.07
C ILE A 116 19.67 -7.92 -4.41
N LEU A 117 20.65 -8.40 -5.19
CA LEU A 117 22.02 -8.66 -4.73
C LEU A 117 23.01 -7.57 -5.13
N ASP A 118 22.76 -6.88 -6.26
CA ASP A 118 23.57 -5.76 -6.69
C ASP A 118 23.41 -4.56 -5.75
N LEU A 119 24.53 -3.95 -5.34
CA LEU A 119 24.52 -2.89 -4.32
C LEU A 119 23.92 -1.58 -4.84
N GLU A 120 24.06 -1.27 -6.13
CA GLU A 120 23.46 -0.06 -6.70
C GLU A 120 21.95 -0.22 -6.84
N GLU A 121 21.50 -1.36 -7.36
CA GLU A 121 20.08 -1.73 -7.44
C GLU A 121 19.44 -1.73 -6.04
N LYS A 122 20.14 -2.27 -5.04
CA LYS A 122 19.68 -2.32 -3.65
C LYS A 122 19.50 -0.92 -3.06
N ASN A 123 20.48 -0.03 -3.28
CA ASN A 123 20.37 1.35 -2.82
C ASN A 123 19.24 2.11 -3.53
N ARG A 124 19.05 1.89 -4.85
CA ARG A 124 17.93 2.48 -5.59
C ARG A 124 16.58 2.01 -5.05
N ALA A 125 16.45 0.73 -4.73
CA ALA A 125 15.23 0.17 -4.15
C ALA A 125 14.96 0.74 -2.73
N LEU A 126 15.99 0.87 -1.89
CA LEU A 126 15.86 1.52 -0.57
C LEU A 126 15.49 2.99 -0.68
N PHE A 127 16.08 3.71 -1.65
CA PHE A 127 15.68 5.08 -1.99
C PHE A 127 14.20 5.13 -2.37
N CYS A 128 13.75 4.26 -3.27
CA CYS A 128 12.35 4.19 -3.70
C CYS A 128 11.39 3.93 -2.52
N ILE A 129 11.74 3.01 -1.61
CA ILE A 129 10.94 2.75 -0.41
C ILE A 129 10.89 4.00 0.49
N SER A 130 12.02 4.65 0.74
CA SER A 130 12.09 5.85 1.58
C SER A 130 11.23 6.98 1.02
N GLU A 131 11.33 7.24 -0.28
CA GLU A 131 10.59 8.32 -0.95
C GLU A 131 9.10 8.02 -1.09
N GLN A 132 8.72 6.74 -1.15
CA GLN A 132 7.30 6.34 -1.08
C GLN A 132 6.70 6.65 0.29
N ILE A 133 7.46 6.42 1.37
CA ILE A 133 7.01 6.67 2.74
C ILE A 133 6.91 8.17 3.01
N LEU A 134 7.98 8.91 2.71
CA LEU A 134 8.05 10.34 2.95
C LEU A 134 8.93 10.99 1.87
N PRO A 135 8.32 11.60 0.84
CA PRO A 135 9.05 12.25 -0.25
C PRO A 135 10.04 13.30 0.27
N GLY A 136 11.27 13.29 -0.25
CA GLY A 136 12.37 14.17 0.15
C GLY A 136 13.19 13.65 1.33
N ARG A 137 12.70 12.66 2.08
CA ARG A 137 13.34 12.23 3.33
C ARG A 137 14.73 11.66 3.11
N TRP A 138 14.99 10.98 2.00
CA TRP A 138 16.29 10.36 1.75
C TRP A 138 17.43 11.38 1.71
N ALA A 139 17.19 12.57 1.17
CA ALA A 139 18.19 13.62 1.05
C ALA A 139 18.54 14.30 2.40
N GLU A 140 17.67 14.15 3.40
CA GLU A 140 17.80 14.81 4.71
C GLU A 140 18.51 13.94 5.76
N VAL A 141 18.76 12.68 5.44
CA VAL A 141 19.33 11.70 6.37
C VAL A 141 20.63 11.11 5.83
N ARG A 142 21.46 10.59 6.73
CA ARG A 142 22.65 9.82 6.32
C ARG A 142 22.18 8.55 5.61
N GLY A 143 22.68 8.32 4.39
CA GLY A 143 22.41 7.09 3.66
C GLY A 143 22.99 5.83 4.33
N PRO A 144 22.57 4.62 3.91
CA PRO A 144 22.97 3.36 4.52
C PRO A 144 24.49 3.14 4.50
N ASN A 145 25.02 2.56 5.58
CA ASN A 145 26.41 2.11 5.66
C ASN A 145 26.54 0.62 5.27
N PRO A 146 27.76 0.10 5.05
CA PRO A 146 27.97 -1.27 4.62
C PRO A 146 27.37 -2.34 5.55
N ASN A 147 27.40 -2.12 6.87
CA ASN A 147 26.86 -3.08 7.84
C ASN A 147 25.32 -3.11 7.79
N GLU A 148 24.69 -1.94 7.67
CA GLU A 148 23.23 -1.81 7.50
C GLU A 148 22.77 -2.51 6.22
N LEU A 149 23.50 -2.32 5.12
CA LEU A 149 23.23 -2.97 3.84
C LEU A 149 23.44 -4.49 3.90
N ALA A 150 24.44 -4.98 4.62
CA ALA A 150 24.69 -6.40 4.79
C ALA A 150 23.62 -7.11 5.66
N ALA A 151 23.02 -6.40 6.61
CA ALA A 151 21.98 -6.93 7.49
C ALA A 151 20.56 -6.89 6.91
N THR A 152 20.39 -6.26 5.74
CA THR A 152 19.08 -5.99 5.12
C THR A 152 18.93 -6.78 3.82
N SER A 153 17.89 -7.58 3.65
CA SER A 153 17.45 -8.09 2.33
C SER A 153 16.49 -7.10 1.71
N VAL A 154 16.55 -6.97 0.38
CA VAL A 154 15.61 -6.15 -0.39
C VAL A 154 15.04 -7.01 -1.51
N MET A 155 13.72 -7.03 -1.60
CA MET A 155 12.98 -7.82 -2.57
C MET A 155 12.39 -6.91 -3.64
N GLU A 156 12.47 -7.33 -4.88
CA GLU A 156 11.75 -6.77 -6.02
C GLU A 156 10.60 -7.73 -6.40
N ILE A 157 9.42 -7.18 -6.66
CA ILE A 157 8.33 -7.89 -7.32
C ILE A 157 7.96 -7.14 -8.58
N THR A 158 8.00 -7.82 -9.73
CA THR A 158 7.37 -7.31 -10.95
C THR A 158 5.88 -7.62 -10.91
N ILE A 159 5.04 -6.63 -11.18
CA ILE A 159 3.58 -6.79 -11.22
C ILE A 159 3.21 -7.52 -12.52
N GLU A 160 2.97 -8.82 -12.44
CA GLU A 160 2.58 -9.65 -13.59
C GLU A 160 1.09 -9.52 -13.88
N GLU A 161 0.28 -9.54 -12.83
CA GLU A 161 -1.17 -9.49 -12.89
C GLU A 161 -1.70 -8.62 -11.76
N ALA A 162 -2.74 -7.85 -12.04
CA ALA A 162 -3.33 -6.97 -11.03
C ALA A 162 -4.82 -6.76 -11.26
N SER A 163 -5.50 -6.39 -10.19
CA SER A 163 -6.86 -5.87 -10.23
C SER A 163 -7.05 -4.85 -9.12
N ALA A 164 -7.83 -3.81 -9.39
CA ALA A 164 -8.34 -2.91 -8.38
C ALA A 164 -9.83 -3.16 -8.14
N LYS A 165 -10.30 -2.81 -6.94
CA LYS A 165 -11.71 -2.78 -6.60
C LYS A 165 -12.03 -1.51 -5.83
N ILE A 166 -13.01 -0.76 -6.31
CA ILE A 166 -13.32 0.58 -5.80
C ILE A 166 -14.81 0.68 -5.46
N ARG A 167 -15.12 1.31 -4.33
CA ARG A 167 -16.48 1.68 -3.95
C ARG A 167 -16.50 3.12 -3.48
N THR A 168 -17.42 3.90 -4.05
CA THR A 168 -17.77 5.26 -3.63
C THR A 168 -19.29 5.39 -3.53
N GLY A 169 -19.77 6.50 -2.94
CA GLY A 169 -21.19 6.84 -2.86
C GLY A 169 -21.89 6.42 -1.56
N GLY A 170 -23.20 6.69 -1.51
CA GLY A 170 -24.06 6.48 -0.34
C GLY A 170 -24.57 5.04 -0.15
N PRO A 171 -25.38 4.82 0.90
CA PRO A 171 -26.08 3.56 1.11
C PRO A 171 -27.09 3.30 -0.02
N LYS A 172 -27.41 2.02 -0.24
CA LYS A 172 -28.44 1.58 -1.18
C LYS A 172 -29.42 0.72 -0.39
N ASP A 173 -30.41 1.39 0.22
CA ASP A 173 -31.46 0.75 1.00
C ASP A 173 -32.54 0.14 0.07
N ASP A 174 -33.32 -0.80 0.60
CA ASP A 174 -34.52 -1.26 -0.06
C ASP A 174 -35.61 -0.17 -0.02
N GLN A 175 -36.55 -0.18 -0.98
CA GLN A 175 -37.52 0.91 -1.16
C GLN A 175 -38.37 1.17 0.10
N GLU A 176 -38.70 0.12 0.85
CA GLU A 176 -39.50 0.20 2.08
C GLU A 176 -38.74 0.84 3.25
N ASP A 177 -37.42 0.65 3.30
CA ASP A 177 -36.58 1.16 4.38
C ASP A 177 -36.49 2.70 4.35
N TYR A 178 -36.70 3.34 3.20
CA TYR A 178 -36.68 4.81 3.11
C TYR A 178 -37.75 5.51 3.95
N ALA A 179 -38.80 4.79 4.37
CA ALA A 179 -39.82 5.30 5.28
C ALA A 179 -39.40 5.20 6.77
N LEU A 180 -38.37 4.42 7.09
CA LEU A 180 -37.90 4.26 8.46
C LEU A 180 -37.27 5.56 8.98
N PRO A 181 -37.55 5.97 10.24
CA PRO A 181 -36.97 7.17 10.85
C PRO A 181 -35.53 6.91 11.34
N ILE A 182 -34.68 6.38 10.45
CA ILE A 182 -33.30 6.01 10.73
C ILE A 182 -32.39 6.88 9.86
N TRP A 183 -31.36 7.48 10.49
CA TRP A 183 -30.35 8.22 9.76
C TRP A 183 -29.49 7.27 8.91
N ALA A 184 -29.21 7.67 7.67
CA ALA A 184 -28.35 6.94 6.75
C ALA A 184 -27.46 7.90 5.97
N GLY A 185 -26.23 7.50 5.73
CA GLY A 185 -25.23 8.36 5.12
C GLY A 185 -23.87 7.70 4.98
N VAL A 186 -22.86 8.53 4.77
CA VAL A 186 -21.45 8.14 4.75
C VAL A 186 -20.74 8.88 5.87
N LEU A 187 -19.94 8.17 6.66
CA LEU A 187 -18.96 8.76 7.56
C LEU A 187 -17.59 8.68 6.87
N PRO A 188 -17.07 9.77 6.26
CA PRO A 188 -15.77 9.76 5.60
C PRO A 188 -14.65 9.37 6.56
N VAL A 189 -13.65 8.65 6.07
CA VAL A 189 -12.45 8.25 6.81
C VAL A 189 -11.24 8.66 5.99
N GLN A 190 -10.30 9.36 6.63
CA GLN A 190 -9.03 9.74 6.02
C GLN A 190 -7.92 9.71 7.07
N PRO A 191 -6.71 9.23 6.73
CA PRO A 191 -5.55 9.36 7.60
C PRO A 191 -5.11 10.83 7.66
N ILE A 192 -4.70 11.28 8.84
CA ILE A 192 -4.06 12.59 9.05
C ILE A 192 -2.73 12.37 9.79
N TYR A 193 -1.71 13.13 9.42
CA TYR A 193 -0.45 13.25 10.14
C TYR A 193 -0.72 14.23 11.29
N GLN A 194 -0.12 13.93 12.44
CA GLN A 194 -0.24 14.76 13.61
C GLN A 194 0.99 15.65 13.75
N VAL A 195 0.96 16.56 14.73
CA VAL A 195 2.12 17.40 15.07
C VAL A 195 3.34 16.49 15.33
N PRO A 196 4.50 16.73 14.70
CA PRO A 196 5.69 15.92 14.91
C PRO A 196 6.15 15.94 16.37
N GLU A 197 6.47 14.78 16.90
CA GLU A 197 7.05 14.62 18.23
C GLU A 197 8.58 14.55 18.11
N THR A 198 9.28 15.54 18.67
CA THR A 198 10.75 15.57 18.66
C THR A 198 11.33 14.51 19.57
N ASP A 199 12.34 13.76 19.09
CA ASP A 199 13.06 12.77 19.88
C ASP A 199 13.68 13.43 21.13
N PRO A 200 13.38 12.93 22.36
CA PRO A 200 13.93 13.48 23.60
C PRO A 200 15.46 13.38 23.71
N LEU A 201 16.12 12.59 22.86
CA LEU A 201 17.58 12.47 22.79
C LEU A 201 18.25 13.51 21.87
N MET A 202 17.48 14.38 21.21
CA MET A 202 18.01 15.47 20.41
C MET A 202 18.88 16.40 21.27
N LYS A 203 20.17 16.50 20.92
CA LYS A 203 21.14 17.33 21.64
C LYS A 203 21.00 18.82 21.31
N GLU A 204 20.48 19.11 20.14
CA GLU A 204 20.31 20.45 19.60
C GLU A 204 18.83 20.68 19.29
N ASN A 205 18.38 21.91 19.49
CA ASN A 205 17.04 22.31 19.09
C ASN A 205 17.05 22.65 17.59
N LEU A 206 16.82 21.64 16.76
CA LEU A 206 16.74 21.78 15.32
C LEU A 206 15.28 21.90 14.87
N ASP A 207 15.07 22.65 13.79
CA ASP A 207 13.76 22.75 13.15
C ASP A 207 13.33 21.40 12.54
N VAL A 208 12.02 21.20 12.45
CA VAL A 208 11.43 20.06 11.74
C VAL A 208 11.85 20.10 10.28
N SER A 209 12.21 18.94 9.72
CA SER A 209 12.78 18.88 8.38
C SER A 209 11.76 19.24 7.28
N PRO A 210 12.22 19.79 6.13
CA PRO A 210 11.34 20.17 5.03
C PRO A 210 10.38 19.09 4.56
N SER A 211 10.82 17.84 4.42
CA SER A 211 9.97 16.71 3.99
C SER A 211 8.78 16.47 4.93
N VAL A 212 8.98 16.63 6.25
CA VAL A 212 7.92 16.49 7.25
C VAL A 212 6.97 17.67 7.19
N LEU A 213 7.48 18.90 7.06
CA LEU A 213 6.65 20.09 6.91
C LEU A 213 5.80 20.03 5.63
N GLU A 214 6.37 19.54 4.53
CA GLU A 214 5.67 19.36 3.27
C GLU A 214 4.59 18.27 3.35
N ALA A 215 4.87 17.18 4.06
CA ALA A 215 3.88 16.13 4.31
C ALA A 215 2.68 16.64 5.12
N LEU A 216 2.89 17.50 6.12
CA LEU A 216 1.83 18.16 6.86
C LEU A 216 1.02 19.11 5.95
N ALA A 217 1.70 19.93 5.15
CA ALA A 217 1.04 20.89 4.25
C ALA A 217 0.19 20.23 3.15
N ARG A 218 0.61 19.06 2.64
CA ARG A 218 -0.16 18.30 1.63
C ARG A 218 -1.47 17.75 2.17
N GLN A 219 -1.64 17.61 3.49
CA GLN A 219 -2.89 17.14 4.07
C GLN A 219 -3.98 18.20 4.13
N ASP A 220 -3.58 19.47 4.18
CA ASP A 220 -4.51 20.60 4.20
C ASP A 220 -5.12 20.88 2.81
N HIS A 221 -4.57 20.24 1.76
CA HIS A 221 -4.98 20.39 0.35
C HIS A 221 -5.03 19.03 -0.38
N PRO A 222 -6.04 18.19 -0.11
CA PRO A 222 -6.21 16.88 -0.77
C PRO A 222 -6.57 16.98 -2.27
#